data_AF-L7M220-F1
#
_entry.id   AF-L7M220-F1
#
_cell.length_a   1.000
_cell.length_b   1.000
_cell.length_c   1.000
_cell.angle_alpha   90.00
_cell.angle_beta   90.00
_cell.angle_gamma   90.00
#
_symmetry.space_group_name_H-M   'P 1'
#
loop_
_entity.id
_entity.type
_entity.pdbx_description
1 polymer ?
#
loop_
_entity_poly.entity_id
_entity_poly.type
_entity_poly.pdbx_seq_one_letter_code
_entity_poly.pdbx_strand_id
1 'polypeptide(L)'
;MVRLFSWVVFFAIFGCSRGNADTSYGLTPCIRLPVNTSAGTKYIGCHHVRCPPESTMSQTNLCGRECVALLSGASNYMKIGVNYKCRLGECNEANKCITFDLFIDCWRYIEKPSIDTP
;
A
#
# COMPACT_ATOMS: atom_id res chain seq x y z
N MET A 1 20.38 -57.73 13.80
CA MET A 1 21.59 -56.94 13.50
C MET A 1 21.28 -56.06 12.30
N VAL A 2 20.90 -54.79 12.52
CA VAL A 2 21.79 -53.59 12.47
C VAL A 2 22.31 -53.39 11.03
N ARG A 3 21.57 -52.62 10.22
CA ARG A 3 21.92 -51.26 9.75
C ARG A 3 23.29 -51.18 9.07
N LEU A 4 23.33 -50.78 7.80
CA LEU A 4 24.23 -49.72 7.33
C LEU A 4 23.64 -49.04 6.08
N PHE A 5 23.76 -47.72 6.10
CA PHE A 5 23.24 -46.72 5.18
C PHE A 5 23.94 -46.79 3.81
N SER A 6 23.22 -46.52 2.72
CA SER A 6 23.80 -45.73 1.64
C SER A 6 22.69 -45.04 0.83
N TRP A 7 22.89 -43.75 0.62
CA TRP A 7 21.90 -42.72 0.39
C TRP A 7 22.07 -42.25 -1.05
N VAL A 8 21.16 -42.61 -1.96
CA VAL A 8 21.15 -42.04 -3.33
C VAL A 8 19.72 -41.85 -3.81
N VAL A 9 19.28 -40.59 -3.68
CA VAL A 9 18.39 -39.88 -4.61
C VAL A 9 16.95 -40.37 -4.70
N PHE A 10 16.16 -39.97 -3.70
CA PHE A 10 14.73 -39.70 -3.87
C PHE A 10 14.58 -38.43 -4.72
N PHE A 11 14.41 -38.52 -6.04
CA PHE A 11 13.76 -37.46 -6.82
C PHE A 11 13.32 -38.01 -8.17
N ALA A 12 12.13 -38.60 -8.21
CA ALA A 12 11.36 -38.68 -9.45
C ALA A 12 9.91 -38.98 -9.12
N ILE A 13 9.04 -38.05 -9.50
CA ILE A 13 7.61 -38.24 -9.79
C ILE A 13 6.68 -38.20 -8.57
N PHE A 14 6.30 -36.99 -8.18
CA PHE A 14 4.87 -36.67 -8.10
C PHE A 14 4.62 -35.45 -8.99
N GLY A 15 4.14 -35.71 -10.20
CA GLY A 15 3.53 -34.68 -11.03
C GLY A 15 2.41 -34.04 -10.22
N CYS A 16 2.46 -32.71 -10.13
CA CYS A 16 1.46 -31.93 -9.39
C CYS A 16 0.08 -32.29 -9.92
N SER A 17 -0.71 -33.01 -9.11
CA SER A 17 -2.12 -33.24 -9.37
C SER A 17 -2.77 -31.87 -9.49
N ARG A 18 -3.31 -31.65 -10.68
CA ARG A 18 -4.08 -30.50 -11.13
C ARG A 18 -5.29 -30.30 -10.22
N GLY A 19 -5.13 -29.52 -9.17
CA GLY A 19 -6.23 -28.84 -8.51
C GLY A 19 -6.49 -27.55 -9.27
N ASN A 20 -7.55 -27.50 -10.07
CA ASN A 20 -8.16 -26.23 -10.46
C ASN A 20 -8.71 -25.60 -9.16
N ALA A 21 -7.88 -24.82 -8.49
CA ALA A 21 -8.40 -23.81 -7.59
C ALA A 21 -8.83 -22.67 -8.51
N ASP A 22 -10.12 -22.60 -8.83
CA ASP A 22 -10.71 -21.37 -9.34
C ASP A 22 -10.46 -20.30 -8.27
N THR A 23 -9.38 -19.55 -8.44
CA THR A 23 -9.06 -18.40 -7.60
C THR A 23 -10.14 -17.38 -7.84
N SER A 24 -10.99 -17.18 -6.84
CA SER A 24 -11.95 -16.07 -6.85
C SER A 24 -11.17 -14.77 -7.00
N TYR A 25 -11.30 -14.11 -8.15
CA TYR A 25 -10.75 -12.77 -8.36
C TYR A 25 -11.53 -11.77 -7.52
N GLY A 26 -11.15 -11.63 -6.25
CA GLY A 26 -11.48 -10.45 -5.47
C GLY A 26 -10.60 -9.31 -5.94
N LEU A 27 -11.10 -8.47 -6.85
CA LEU A 27 -10.48 -7.17 -7.16
C LEU A 27 -10.46 -6.33 -5.88
N THR A 28 -9.38 -6.44 -5.10
CA THR A 28 -9.17 -5.58 -3.93
C THR A 28 -8.67 -4.23 -4.44
N PRO A 29 -9.42 -3.13 -4.28
CA PRO A 29 -8.98 -1.83 -4.77
C PRO A 29 -7.75 -1.37 -4.00
N CYS A 30 -6.76 -0.83 -4.73
CA CYS A 30 -5.57 -0.22 -4.18
C CYS A 30 -5.94 1.00 -3.32
N ILE A 31 -5.92 0.85 -1.99
CA ILE A 31 -6.27 1.93 -1.07
C ILE A 31 -5.12 2.94 -1.01
N ARG A 32 -5.39 4.17 -1.44
CA ARG A 32 -4.58 5.36 -1.13
C ARG A 32 -5.28 6.11 -0.01
N LEU A 33 -4.50 6.67 0.92
CA LEU A 33 -5.01 7.43 2.06
C LEU A 33 -4.88 8.92 1.77
N PRO A 34 -5.92 9.59 1.23
CA PRO A 34 -5.88 11.02 0.96
C PRO A 34 -5.99 11.82 2.27
N VAL A 35 -5.37 12.98 2.27
CA VAL A 35 -5.54 14.05 3.26
C VAL A 35 -5.69 15.37 2.52
N ASN A 36 -6.52 16.26 3.06
CA ASN A 36 -6.63 17.60 2.52
C ASN A 36 -5.54 18.47 3.15
N THR A 37 -4.97 19.36 2.35
CA THR A 37 -4.00 20.35 2.80
C THR A 37 -4.34 21.71 2.21
N SER A 38 -3.69 22.77 2.71
CA SER A 38 -3.83 24.12 2.14
C SER A 38 -3.38 24.19 0.67
N ALA A 39 -2.55 23.26 0.21
CA ALA A 39 -2.09 23.14 -1.18
C ALA A 39 -2.88 22.09 -1.98
N GLY A 40 -4.05 21.66 -1.50
CA GLY A 40 -4.90 20.64 -2.13
C GLY A 40 -4.72 19.24 -1.53
N THR A 41 -5.25 18.23 -2.21
CA THR A 41 -5.23 16.84 -1.71
C THR A 41 -3.86 16.22 -1.87
N LYS A 42 -3.32 15.67 -0.78
CA LYS A 42 -2.05 14.93 -0.73
C LYS A 42 -2.30 13.51 -0.23
N TYR A 43 -1.29 12.65 -0.35
CA TYR A 43 -1.39 11.25 0.07
C TYR A 43 -0.44 10.96 1.23
N ILE A 44 -0.91 10.15 2.17
CA ILE A 44 -0.10 9.68 3.29
C ILE A 44 0.85 8.59 2.80
N GLY A 45 2.13 8.76 3.12
CA GLY A 45 3.18 7.78 2.84
C GLY A 45 3.41 7.52 1.35
N CYS A 46 4.18 6.46 1.11
CA CYS A 46 4.68 6.09 -0.22
C CYS A 46 4.33 4.64 -0.59
N HIS A 47 3.32 4.07 0.06
CA HIS A 47 2.89 2.69 -0.15
C HIS A 47 1.46 2.62 -0.68
N HIS A 48 1.20 1.64 -1.54
CA HIS A 48 -0.15 1.19 -1.81
C HIS A 48 -0.55 0.18 -0.72
N VAL A 49 -1.49 0.56 0.15
CA VAL A 49 -1.74 -0.16 1.41
C VAL A 49 -2.38 -1.53 1.18
N ARG A 50 -3.08 -1.74 0.06
CA ARG A 50 -3.73 -3.03 -0.29
C ARG A 50 -3.91 -3.19 -1.80
N CYS A 51 -2.86 -3.55 -2.54
CA CYS A 51 -3.02 -4.02 -3.92
C CYS A 51 -2.84 -5.54 -3.97
N PRO A 52 -3.66 -6.29 -4.71
CA PRO A 52 -3.40 -7.70 -4.98
C PRO A 52 -2.11 -7.86 -5.80
N PRO A 53 -1.36 -8.96 -5.63
CA PRO A 53 -0.05 -9.17 -6.27
C PRO A 53 -0.10 -9.40 -7.78
N GLU A 54 -1.29 -9.48 -8.40
CA GLU A 54 -1.46 -9.88 -9.81
C GLU A 54 -1.82 -8.75 -10.77
N SER A 55 -2.03 -7.51 -10.31
CA SER A 55 -2.07 -6.43 -11.28
C SER A 55 -0.65 -6.09 -11.69
N THR A 56 -0.34 -6.27 -12.97
CA THR A 56 0.73 -5.59 -13.72
C THR A 56 0.61 -4.06 -13.66
N MET A 57 -0.04 -3.48 -12.65
CA MET A 57 0.35 -2.20 -12.10
C MET A 57 1.58 -2.46 -11.25
N SER A 58 2.72 -2.45 -11.96
CA SER A 58 4.05 -2.21 -11.44
C SER A 58 4.00 -1.55 -10.07
N GLN A 59 4.86 -1.98 -9.15
CA GLN A 59 5.36 -1.10 -8.09
C GLN A 59 5.79 0.19 -8.79
N THR A 60 4.83 1.10 -9.00
CA THR A 60 5.05 2.28 -9.81
C THR A 60 5.98 3.04 -8.92
N ASN A 61 7.22 3.18 -9.34
CA ASN A 61 8.24 3.75 -8.49
C ASN A 61 7.73 5.13 -8.07
N LEU A 62 7.36 5.26 -6.79
CA LEU A 62 6.79 6.48 -6.24
C LEU A 62 7.91 7.46 -5.89
N CYS A 63 9.18 7.10 -6.10
CA CYS A 63 10.33 7.95 -5.89
C CYS A 63 10.13 9.32 -6.55
N GLY A 64 10.45 10.39 -5.83
CA GLY A 64 10.21 11.75 -6.30
C GLY A 64 8.83 12.31 -5.96
N ARG A 65 7.87 11.48 -5.52
CA ARG A 65 6.54 11.96 -5.14
C ARG A 65 6.57 12.61 -3.76
N GLU A 66 5.96 13.77 -3.66
CA GLU A 66 5.66 14.39 -2.37
C GLU A 66 4.69 13.53 -1.54
N CYS A 67 5.05 13.29 -0.29
CA CYS A 67 4.29 12.47 0.64
C CYS A 67 4.08 13.21 1.96
N VAL A 68 2.94 12.94 2.60
CA VAL A 68 2.68 13.38 3.97
C VAL A 68 3.15 12.28 4.92
N ALA A 69 4.03 12.63 5.84
CA ALA A 69 4.60 11.73 6.83
C ALA A 69 3.62 11.53 8.00
N LEU A 70 2.58 10.74 7.75
CA LEU A 70 1.65 10.26 8.75
C LEU A 70 1.74 8.73 8.83
N LEU A 71 1.52 8.16 10.01
CA LEU A 71 1.36 6.71 10.12
C LEU A 71 0.15 6.26 9.30
N SER A 72 0.29 5.11 8.64
CA SER A 72 -0.80 4.43 7.93
C SER A 72 -1.99 4.25 8.88
N GLY A 73 -3.09 4.96 8.62
CA GLY A 73 -4.30 4.93 9.47
C GLY A 73 -4.42 6.06 10.50
N ALA A 74 -3.41 6.90 10.69
CA ALA A 74 -3.51 8.10 11.53
C ALA A 74 -4.62 9.06 11.04
N SER A 75 -4.89 9.10 9.73
CA SER A 75 -6.00 9.86 9.15
C SER A 75 -7.38 9.48 9.71
N ASN A 76 -7.57 8.22 10.13
CA ASN A 76 -8.83 7.77 10.71
C ASN A 76 -9.09 8.38 12.09
N TYR A 77 -8.03 8.79 12.78
CA TYR A 77 -8.08 9.43 14.10
C TYR A 77 -8.10 10.96 14.02
N MET A 78 -7.90 11.55 12.82
CA MET A 78 -8.06 12.98 12.63
C MET A 78 -9.52 13.37 12.83
N LYS A 79 -9.75 14.39 13.67
CA LYS A 79 -11.09 14.96 13.89
C LYS A 79 -11.50 15.79 12.68
N ILE A 80 -12.78 15.69 12.31
CA ILE A 80 -13.38 16.52 11.26
C ILE A 80 -13.36 17.99 11.71
N GLY A 81 -12.96 18.90 10.81
CA GLY A 81 -12.89 20.33 11.08
C GLY A 81 -11.67 20.80 11.89
N VAL A 82 -10.73 19.90 12.20
CA VAL A 82 -9.48 20.25 12.89
C VAL A 82 -8.30 20.28 11.91
N ASN A 83 -7.54 21.36 11.95
CA ASN A 83 -6.30 21.52 11.21
C ASN A 83 -5.12 21.04 12.07
N TYR A 84 -4.38 20.08 11.55
CA TYR A 84 -3.16 19.55 12.14
C TYR A 84 -1.95 20.06 11.36
N LYS A 85 -0.77 20.04 11.98
CA LYS A 85 0.50 20.25 11.29
C LYS A 85 1.04 18.90 10.82
N CYS A 86 1.01 18.69 9.51
CA CYS A 86 1.61 17.52 8.88
C CYS A 86 3.02 17.85 8.40
N ARG A 87 3.95 16.91 8.58
CA ARG A 87 5.29 17.01 8.01
C ARG A 87 5.28 16.49 6.57
N LEU A 88 5.93 17.26 5.69
CA LEU A 88 6.09 16.91 4.28
C LEU A 88 7.38 16.13 4.06
N GLY A 89 7.40 15.36 2.99
CA GLY A 89 8.55 14.58 2.57
C GLY A 89 8.46 14.18 1.11
N GLU A 90 9.43 13.39 0.69
CA GLU A 90 9.50 12.81 -0.63
C GLU A 90 9.75 11.31 -0.54
N CYS A 91 9.10 10.56 -1.42
CA CYS A 91 9.30 9.13 -1.51
C CYS A 91 10.69 8.81 -2.06
N ASN A 92 11.37 7.84 -1.46
CA ASN A 92 12.60 7.27 -2.00
C ASN A 92 12.33 5.97 -2.79
N GLU A 93 13.39 5.40 -3.36
CA GLU A 93 13.34 4.13 -4.10
C GLU A 93 12.85 2.94 -3.26
N ALA A 94 12.99 3.01 -1.93
CA ALA A 94 12.47 2.00 -1.01
C ALA A 94 10.98 2.23 -0.65
N ASN A 95 10.28 3.12 -1.35
CA ASN A 95 8.90 3.52 -1.06
C ASN A 95 8.71 4.02 0.38
N LYS A 96 9.73 4.65 0.96
CA LYS A 96 9.64 5.31 2.28
C LYS A 96 9.50 6.81 2.08
N CYS A 97 8.63 7.43 2.87
CA CYS A 97 8.49 8.88 2.89
C CYS A 97 9.63 9.51 3.71
N ILE A 98 10.61 10.10 3.03
CA ILE A 98 11.72 10.82 3.65
C ILE A 98 11.27 12.23 3.95
N THR A 99 11.18 12.57 5.23
CA THR A 99 10.64 13.86 5.65
C THR A 99 11.66 14.97 5.53
N PHE A 100 11.21 16.15 5.14
CA PHE A 100 11.94 17.39 5.30
C PHE A 100 11.37 18.14 6.51
N ASP A 101 12.10 19.11 7.07
CA ASP A 101 11.56 20.03 8.09
C ASP A 101 10.63 21.09 7.47
N LEU A 102 9.75 20.63 6.57
CA LEU A 102 8.68 21.39 5.94
C LEU A 102 7.35 20.91 6.51
N PHE A 103 6.49 21.86 6.84
CA PHE A 103 5.19 21.59 7.47
C PHE A 103 4.07 22.23 6.69
N ILE A 104 2.94 21.53 6.61
CA ILE A 104 1.72 22.03 5.99
C ILE A 104 0.52 21.79 6.91
N ASP A 105 -0.46 22.67 6.84
CA ASP A 105 -1.75 22.42 7.48
C ASP A 105 -2.48 21.31 6.74
N CYS A 106 -2.93 20.32 7.48
CA CYS A 106 -3.61 19.14 6.97
C CYS A 106 -4.84 18.79 7.80
N TRP A 107 -5.85 18.25 7.15
CA TRP A 107 -7.07 17.79 7.80
C TRP A 107 -7.59 16.53 7.12
N ARG A 108 -8.51 15.87 7.82
CA ARG A 108 -9.15 14.65 7.33
C ARG A 108 -9.77 14.90 5.96
N TYR A 109 -9.52 14.00 5.02
CA TYR A 109 -10.21 14.00 3.75
C TYR A 109 -11.71 13.76 3.98
N ILE A 110 -12.52 14.67 3.47
CA ILE A 110 -13.98 14.53 3.43
C ILE A 110 -14.30 14.30 1.97
N GLU A 111 -14.69 13.08 1.63
CA GLU A 111 -15.16 12.77 0.29
C GLU A 111 -16.41 13.62 0.03
N LYS A 112 -16.39 14.45 -1.02
CA LYS A 112 -17.62 15.12 -1.44
C LYS A 112 -18.58 14.03 -1.94
N PRO A 113 -19.86 14.06 -1.55
CA PRO A 113 -20.83 13.18 -2.17
C PRO A 113 -20.82 13.42 -3.67
N SER A 114 -20.59 12.37 -4.46
CA SER A 114 -20.85 12.41 -5.89
C SER A 114 -22.35 12.65 -6.06
N ILE A 115 -22.72 13.85 -6.49
CA ILE A 115 -24.05 14.10 -7.02
C ILE A 115 -24.04 13.38 -8.37
N ASP A 116 -24.56 12.16 -8.40
CA ASP A 116 -24.94 11.50 -9.64
C ASP A 116 -26.11 12.31 -10.21
N THR A 117 -25.78 13.30 -11.03
CA THR A 117 -26.76 14.04 -11.81
C THR A 117 -27.45 13.05 -12.76
N PRO A 118 -28.80 12.97 -12.75
CA PRO A 118 -29.56 12.04 -13.58
C PRO A 118 -29.43 12.33 -15.07
#